data_AF-A0A7X6HMB1-F1
#
_entry.id   AF-A0A7X6HMB1-F1
#
_cell.length_a   1.000
_cell.length_b   1.000
_cell.length_c   1.000
_cell.angle_alpha   90.00
_cell.angle_beta   90.00
_cell.angle_gamma   90.00
#
_symmetry.space_group_name_H-M   'P 1'
#
loop_
_entity.id
_entity.type
_entity.pdbx_description
1 polymer ?
#
loop_
_entity_poly.entity_id
_entity_poly.type
_entity_poly.pdbx_seq_one_letter_code
_entity_poly.pdbx_strand_id
1 'polypeptide(L)' 'MNTNRQNVKKIAETHRANIHKQLMHRIEVARASGNQDLVRVLEDEMRQL' A
#
# COMPACT_ATOMS: atom_id res chain seq x y z
N MET A 1 -25.41 16.45 13.67
CA MET A 1 -24.95 15.82 12.40
C MET A 1 -23.48 15.48 12.51
N ASN A 2 -23.10 14.22 12.29
CA ASN A 2 -21.81 13.64 12.71
C ASN A 2 -20.75 13.71 11.58
N THR A 3 -20.51 14.89 11.01
CA THR A 3 -19.69 15.12 9.81
C THR A 3 -18.24 14.64 9.98
N ASN A 4 -17.70 14.72 11.20
CA ASN A 4 -16.34 14.25 11.51
C ASN A 4 -16.13 12.75 11.25
N ARG A 5 -17.15 11.91 11.47
CA ARG A 5 -17.03 10.46 11.35
C ARG A 5 -17.02 9.99 9.89
N GLN A 6 -17.65 10.75 8.98
CA GLN A 6 -17.60 10.48 7.55
C GLN A 6 -16.26 10.89 6.92
N ASN A 7 -15.67 12.01 7.38
CA ASN A 7 -14.34 12.43 6.91
C ASN A 7 -13.25 11.42 7.31
N VAL A 8 -13.30 10.89 8.53
CA VAL A 8 -12.33 9.86 8.98
C VAL A 8 -12.42 8.58 8.15
N LYS A 9 -13.62 8.15 7.76
CA LYS A 9 -13.79 6.98 6.87
C LYS A 9 -13.14 7.21 5.51
N LYS A 10 -13.41 8.36 4.90
CA LYS A 10 -12.84 8.72 3.59
C LYS A 10 -11.32 8.83 3.62
N ILE A 11 -10.75 9.36 4.71
CA ILE A 11 -9.29 9.42 4.92
C ILE A 11 -8.71 8.02 5.10
N ALA A 12 -9.36 7.14 5.87
CA ALA A 12 -8.93 5.76 6.06
C ALA A 12 -8.95 4.97 4.75
N GLU A 13 -9.98 5.14 3.92
CA GLU A 13 -10.08 4.54 2.58
C GLU A 13 -8.98 5.06 1.65
N THR A 14 -8.75 6.36 1.63
CA THR A 14 -7.67 6.98 0.84
C THR A 14 -6.30 6.48 1.30
N HIS A 15 -6.09 6.37 2.61
CA HIS A 15 -4.84 5.88 3.17
C HIS A 15 -4.58 4.43 2.78
N ARG A 16 -5.59 3.56 2.86
CA ARG A 16 -5.50 2.17 2.39
C ARG A 16 -5.17 2.09 0.90
N ALA A 17 -5.87 2.87 0.06
CA ALA A 17 -5.61 2.91 -1.38
C ALA A 17 -4.18 3.40 -1.69
N ASN A 18 -3.69 4.40 -0.96
CA ASN A 18 -2.34 4.91 -1.10
C ASN A 18 -1.28 3.89 -0.68
N ILE A 19 -1.49 3.19 0.45
CA ILE A 19 -0.59 2.10 0.88
C ILE A 19 -0.52 1.03 -0.21
N HIS A 20 -1.67 0.60 -0.73
CA HIS A 20 -1.74 -0.42 -1.77
C HIS A 20 -1.00 0.02 -3.05
N LYS A 21 -1.23 1.26 -3.48
CA LYS A 21 -0.58 1.85 -4.67
C LYS A 21 0.93 1.98 -4.47
N GLN A 22 1.36 2.43 -3.29
CA GLN A 22 2.78 2.58 -2.98
C GLN A 22 3.49 1.22 -2.89
N LEU A 23 2.84 0.21 -2.31
CA LEU A 23 3.37 -1.14 -2.22
C LEU A 23 3.54 -1.77 -3.62
N MET A 24 2.51 -1.67 -4.47
CA MET A 24 2.59 -2.12 -5.87
C MET A 24 3.73 -1.43 -6.64
N HIS A 25 3.85 -0.11 -6.50
CA HIS A 25 4.92 0.63 -7.16
C HIS A 25 6.31 0.21 -6.68
N ARG A 26 6.48 -0.01 -5.37
CA ARG A 26 7.75 -0.50 -4.80
C ARG A 26 8.10 -1.90 -5.31
N ILE A 27 7.12 -2.79 -5.47
CA ILE A 27 7.32 -4.13 -6.06
C ILE A 27 7.76 -4.00 -7.53
N GLU A 28 7.09 -3.18 -8.33
CA GLU A 28 7.47 -2.93 -9.72
C GLU A 28 8.90 -2.38 -9.84
N VAL A 29 9.24 -1.38 -9.02
CA VAL A 29 10.58 -0.79 -9.01
C VAL A 29 11.62 -1.83 -8.58
N ALA A 30 11.34 -2.63 -7.54
CA ALA A 30 12.25 -3.68 -7.08
C ALA A 30 12.46 -4.77 -8.16
N ARG A 31 11.40 -5.14 -8.88
CA ARG A 31 11.47 -6.06 -10.03
C ARG A 31 12.29 -5.47 -11.17
N ALA A 32 12.03 -4.21 -11.55
CA ALA A 32 12.76 -3.51 -12.61
C ALA A 32 14.25 -3.32 -12.26
N SER A 33 14.55 -3.11 -10.98
CA SER A 33 15.90 -2.95 -10.48
C SER A 33 16.65 -4.29 -10.28
N GLY A 34 15.97 -5.44 -10.48
CA GLY A 34 16.56 -6.77 -10.30
C GLY A 34 16.77 -7.19 -8.84
N ASN A 35 16.25 -6.44 -7.87
CA ASN A 35 16.41 -6.70 -6.44
C ASN A 35 15.37 -7.73 -5.96
N GLN A 36 15.65 -9.01 -6.21
CA GLN A 36 14.75 -10.12 -5.89
C GLN A 36 14.46 -10.25 -4.38
N ASP A 37 15.43 -9.98 -3.51
CA ASP A 37 15.22 -9.96 -2.05
C ASP A 37 14.18 -8.92 -1.64
N LEU A 38 14.26 -7.71 -2.20
CA LEU A 38 13.32 -6.63 -1.91
C LEU A 38 11.92 -6.94 -2.46
N VAL A 39 11.83 -7.55 -3.65
CA VAL A 39 10.54 -8.02 -4.20
C VAL A 39 9.90 -9.02 -3.25
N ARG A 40 10.67 -10.01 -2.78
CA ARG A 40 10.15 -11.07 -1.91
C ARG A 40 9.64 -10.53 -0.58
N VAL A 41 10.35 -9.59 0.04
CA VAL A 41 9.91 -8.92 1.27
C VAL A 41 8.61 -8.14 1.04
N LEU A 42 8.54 -7.37 -0.05
CA LEU A 42 7.34 -6.57 -0.36
C LEU A 42 6.12 -7.42 -0.73
N GLU A 43 6.32 -8.55 -1.41
CA GLU A 43 5.25 -9.51 -1.71
C GLU A 43 4.75 -10.24 -0.45
N ASP A 44 5.63 -10.52 0.51
CA ASP A 44 5.25 -11.09 1.80
C ASP A 44 4.45 -10.07 2.62
N GLU A 45 4.89 -8.80 2.63
CA GLU A 45 4.18 -7.68 3.26
C GLU A 45 2.79 -7.47 2.64
N MET A 46 2.64 -7.69 1.33
CA MET A 46 1.34 -7.66 0.64
C MET A 46 0.43 -8.83 1.04
N ARG A 47 1.00 -10.00 1.34
CA ARG A 47 0.24 -11.19 1.76
C ARG A 47 -0.18 -11.15 3.23
N GLN A 48 0.55 -10.41 4.07
CA GLN A 48 0.25 -10.25 5.49
C GLN A 48 -0.78 -9.15 5.79
N LEU A 49 -1.02 -8.24 4.84
CA LEU A 49 -1.99 -7.13 4.97
C LEU A 49 -3.43 -7.56 4.63
#